data_AF-A0A2D7L1V1-F1
#
_entry.id   AF-A0A2D7L1V1-F1
#
_cell.length_a   1.000
_cell.length_b   1.000
_cell.length_c   1.000
_cell.angle_alpha   90.00
_cell.angle_beta   90.00
_cell.angle_gamma   90.00
#
_symmetry.space_group_name_H-M   'P 1'
#
loop_
_entity.id
_entity.type
_entity.pdbx_description
1 polymer ?
#
loop_
_entity_poly.entity_id
_entity_poly.type
_entity_poly.pdbx_seq_one_letter_code
_entity_poly.pdbx_strand_id
1 'polypeptide(L)'
;MTFEISPRKVSLKKSSTKVASSPKKTKDSKIINQSKSISFNVKDSKKGELHYIETNDETSLKAINPKGEVIFDGPINSEEQLSQVPTIMLNWLNEVKEKIKK
;
A
#
# COMPACT_ATOMS: atom_id res chain seq x y z
N MET A 1 22.02 -59.70 3.27
CA MET A 1 21.82 -58.26 3.51
C MET A 1 20.55 -57.84 2.78
N THR A 2 19.48 -57.60 3.53
CA THR A 2 18.15 -57.25 3.00
C THR A 2 18.05 -55.73 2.86
N PHE A 3 17.73 -55.25 1.66
CA PHE A 3 17.50 -53.83 1.38
C PHE A 3 16.01 -53.55 1.44
N GLU A 4 15.60 -52.77 2.44
CA GLU A 4 14.20 -52.36 2.65
C GLU A 4 13.87 -51.17 1.74
N ILE A 5 12.88 -51.34 0.87
CA ILE A 5 12.44 -50.36 -0.12
C ILE A 5 11.30 -49.52 0.50
N SER A 6 11.59 -48.26 0.83
CA SER A 6 10.60 -47.33 1.36
C SER A 6 9.64 -46.85 0.25
N PRO A 7 8.31 -47.00 0.40
CA PRO A 7 7.36 -46.64 -0.65
C PRO A 7 7.14 -45.12 -0.76
N ARG A 8 7.44 -44.61 -1.95
CA ARG A 8 7.16 -43.25 -2.45
C ARG A 8 5.66 -43.02 -2.59
N LYS A 9 5.09 -42.05 -1.86
CA LYS A 9 3.70 -41.60 -2.04
C LYS A 9 3.62 -40.64 -3.23
N VAL A 10 3.00 -41.10 -4.31
CA VAL A 10 2.47 -40.27 -5.41
C VAL A 10 0.97 -40.09 -5.21
N SER A 11 0.44 -38.88 -5.43
CA SER A 11 -0.99 -38.70 -5.69
C SER A 11 -1.18 -37.73 -6.84
N LEU A 12 -1.82 -38.22 -7.91
CA LEU A 12 -2.19 -37.50 -9.12
C LEU A 12 -3.66 -37.04 -9.04
N LYS A 13 -3.86 -35.78 -9.47
CA LYS A 13 -4.94 -35.22 -10.32
C LYS A 13 -6.38 -34.98 -9.79
N LYS A 14 -6.75 -33.70 -9.98
CA LYS A 14 -7.96 -33.11 -10.63
C LYS A 14 -9.36 -33.47 -10.11
N SER A 15 -10.16 -32.44 -9.78
CA SER A 15 -11.05 -31.74 -10.74
C SER A 15 -11.95 -30.71 -10.02
N SER A 16 -12.36 -29.71 -10.81
CA SER A 16 -13.17 -28.53 -10.50
C SER A 16 -14.62 -28.83 -10.13
N THR A 17 -15.15 -28.15 -9.10
CA THR A 17 -16.57 -27.80 -8.99
C THR A 17 -16.77 -26.44 -8.31
N LYS A 18 -17.46 -25.56 -9.04
CA LYS A 18 -17.91 -24.21 -8.70
C LYS A 18 -18.97 -24.23 -7.58
N VAL A 19 -18.78 -23.45 -6.51
CA VAL A 19 -19.89 -22.91 -5.69
C VAL A 19 -19.46 -21.64 -4.97
N ALA A 20 -20.18 -20.56 -5.26
CA ALA A 20 -20.12 -19.29 -4.56
C ALA A 20 -20.71 -19.42 -3.15
N SER A 21 -20.09 -18.77 -2.15
CA SER A 21 -20.73 -18.30 -0.90
C SER A 21 -19.72 -17.50 -0.06
N SER A 22 -19.77 -16.17 -0.16
CA SER A 22 -19.40 -15.26 0.94
C SER A 22 -20.66 -15.00 1.79
N PRO A 23 -20.62 -14.40 2.99
CA PRO A 23 -19.55 -14.28 3.98
C PRO A 23 -20.04 -14.68 5.41
N LYS A 24 -19.20 -15.33 6.23
CA LYS A 24 -19.50 -15.47 7.67
C LYS A 24 -18.85 -14.32 8.44
N LYS A 25 -19.69 -13.38 8.90
CA LYS A 25 -19.34 -12.34 9.88
C LYS A 25 -18.97 -13.01 11.20
N THR A 26 -17.70 -12.95 11.58
CA THR A 26 -17.27 -13.12 12.98
C THR A 26 -16.84 -11.77 13.51
N LYS A 27 -17.64 -11.27 14.46
CA LYS A 27 -17.50 -10.00 15.15
C LYS A 27 -16.42 -10.17 16.22
N ASP A 28 -15.16 -10.14 15.80
CA ASP A 28 -14.03 -10.12 16.72
C ASP A 28 -13.77 -8.66 17.10
N SER A 29 -14.29 -8.25 18.26
CA SER A 29 -13.96 -6.95 18.86
C SER A 29 -12.56 -7.03 19.46
N LYS A 30 -11.56 -7.20 18.58
CA LYS A 30 -10.15 -7.05 18.91
C LYS A 30 -9.94 -5.58 19.24
N ILE A 31 -9.30 -5.27 20.36
CA ILE A 31 -8.82 -3.92 20.67
C ILE A 31 -7.89 -3.53 19.52
N ILE A 32 -8.42 -2.81 18.54
CA ILE A 32 -7.66 -2.26 17.43
C ILE A 32 -6.95 -1.07 18.06
N ASN A 33 -5.71 -1.27 18.49
CA ASN A 33 -4.77 -0.17 18.56
C ASN A 33 -4.71 0.37 17.13
N GLN A 34 -5.54 1.36 16.81
CA GLN A 34 -5.69 1.92 15.48
C GLN A 34 -4.42 2.69 15.18
N SER A 35 -3.37 1.98 14.80
CA SER A 35 -2.25 2.56 14.09
C SER A 35 -2.84 3.32 12.91
N LYS A 36 -2.85 4.64 12.98
CA LYS A 36 -3.39 5.49 11.91
C LYS A 36 -2.36 5.48 10.80
N SER A 37 -2.41 4.43 9.99
CA SER A 37 -1.64 4.37 8.75
C SER A 37 -2.52 4.87 7.62
N ILE A 38 -2.19 6.04 7.07
CA ILE A 38 -2.87 6.64 5.94
C ILE A 38 -1.93 6.53 4.75
N SER A 39 -2.35 5.82 3.72
CA SER A 39 -1.61 5.81 2.46
C SER A 39 -2.55 6.08 1.30
N PHE A 40 -2.10 6.86 0.34
CA PHE A 40 -2.82 7.09 -0.90
C PHE A 40 -1.87 7.27 -2.07
N ASN A 41 -2.32 6.83 -3.23
CA ASN A 41 -1.69 7.09 -4.51
C ASN A 41 -2.70 7.85 -5.36
N VAL A 42 -2.28 8.99 -5.90
CA VAL A 42 -3.09 9.79 -6.81
C VAL A 42 -2.30 10.05 -8.07
N LYS A 43 -2.89 9.70 -9.21
CA LYS A 43 -2.35 9.95 -10.53
C LYS A 43 -3.18 11.02 -11.24
N ASP A 44 -2.50 12.00 -11.82
CA ASP A 44 -3.07 13.07 -12.60
C ASP A 44 -2.27 13.25 -13.89
N SER A 45 -2.96 13.34 -15.02
CA SER A 45 -2.30 13.44 -16.35
C SER A 45 -1.48 14.73 -16.52
N LYS A 46 -1.82 15.80 -15.78
CA LYS A 46 -1.15 17.11 -15.86
C LYS A 46 -0.16 17.35 -14.73
N LYS A 47 -0.42 16.82 -13.53
CA LYS A 47 0.42 17.01 -12.33
C LYS A 47 1.39 15.85 -12.09
N GLY A 48 1.10 14.64 -12.56
CA GLY A 48 1.97 13.47 -12.42
C GLY A 48 1.40 12.44 -11.45
N GLU A 49 2.21 11.93 -10.52
CA GLU A 49 1.80 10.93 -9.54
C GLU A 49 2.30 11.30 -8.14
N LEU A 50 1.41 11.25 -7.14
CA LEU A 50 1.74 11.43 -5.73
C LEU A 50 1.50 10.13 -4.99
N HIS A 51 2.51 9.65 -4.27
CA HIS A 51 2.40 8.56 -3.32
C HIS A 51 2.67 9.14 -1.94
N TYR A 52 1.67 9.09 -1.08
CA TYR A 52 1.77 9.54 0.29
C TYR A 52 1.59 8.34 1.21
N ILE A 53 2.47 8.23 2.20
CA ILE A 53 2.41 7.20 3.22
C ILE A 53 2.69 7.88 4.56
N GLU A 54 1.71 7.85 5.46
CA GLU A 54 1.80 8.31 6.83
C GLU A 54 1.58 7.11 7.73
N THR A 55 2.54 6.83 8.57
CA THR A 55 2.50 5.80 9.61
C THR A 55 2.62 6.48 10.97
N ASN A 56 2.57 5.71 12.07
CA ASN A 56 2.68 6.28 13.41
C ASN A 56 4.04 6.96 13.66
N ASP A 57 5.09 6.48 13.00
CA ASP A 57 6.47 6.89 13.25
C ASP A 57 7.04 7.77 12.13
N GLU A 58 6.56 7.59 10.89
CA GLU A 58 7.14 8.24 9.72
C GLU A 58 6.11 8.60 8.65
N THR A 59 6.32 9.76 8.02
CA THR A 59 5.59 10.21 6.84
C THR A 59 6.54 10.34 5.65
N SER A 60 6.25 9.62 4.58
CA SER A 60 7.01 9.65 3.34
C SER A 60 6.14 10.14 2.19
N LEU A 61 6.78 10.88 1.29
CA LEU A 61 6.18 11.38 0.06
C LEU A 61 7.07 11.03 -1.13
N LYS A 62 6.46 10.49 -2.17
CA LYS A 62 7.07 10.36 -3.48
C LYS A 62 6.25 11.12 -4.49
N ALA A 63 6.88 12.08 -5.14
CA ALA A 63 6.30 12.88 -6.22
C ALA A 63 6.98 12.53 -7.54
N ILE A 64 6.17 12.16 -8.51
CA ILE A 64 6.57 11.81 -9.87
C ILE A 64 5.93 12.83 -10.79
N ASN A 65 6.70 13.39 -11.72
CA ASN A 65 6.18 14.33 -12.70
C ASN A 65 5.34 13.60 -13.79
N PRO A 66 4.61 14.31 -14.66
CA PRO A 66 3.85 13.71 -15.76
C PRO A 66 4.68 12.93 -16.78
N LYS A 67 5.99 13.19 -16.84
CA LYS A 67 6.92 12.46 -17.71
C LYS A 67 7.34 11.10 -17.10
N GLY A 68 6.93 10.81 -15.86
CA GLY A 68 7.31 9.60 -15.13
C GLY A 68 8.64 9.72 -14.38
N GLU A 69 9.21 10.92 -14.28
CA GLU A 69 10.46 11.15 -13.54
C GLU A 69 10.16 11.46 -12.08
N VAL A 70 10.89 10.82 -11.17
CA VAL A 70 10.79 11.07 -9.73
C VAL A 70 11.48 12.40 -9.43
N ILE A 71 10.70 13.39 -9.00
CA ILE A 71 11.20 14.73 -8.66
C ILE A 71 11.42 14.90 -7.15
N PHE A 72 10.79 14.04 -6.35
CA PHE A 72 11.00 13.97 -4.91
C PHE A 72 10.69 12.55 -4.44
N ASP A 73 11.53 12.01 -3.56
CA ASP A 73 11.31 10.72 -2.89
C ASP A 73 12.01 10.79 -1.53
N GLY A 74 11.23 10.88 -0.46
CA GLY A 74 11.79 10.99 0.87
C GLY A 74 10.79 11.24 1.99
N PRO A 75 11.30 11.26 3.24
CA PRO A 75 10.50 11.59 4.41
C PRO A 75 10.14 13.08 4.40
N ILE A 76 8.98 13.39 4.98
CA ILE A 76 8.42 14.76 5.10
C ILE A 76 7.91 15.04 6.51
N ASN A 77 8.60 14.49 7.52
CA ASN A 77 8.24 14.61 8.93
C ASN A 77 8.56 15.99 9.51
N SER A 78 9.54 16.70 8.94
CA SER A 78 9.99 18.01 9.41
C SER A 78 9.77 19.11 8.38
N GLU A 79 9.74 20.36 8.83
CA GLU A 79 9.61 21.54 7.96
C GLU A 79 10.78 21.69 6.98
N GLU A 80 12.00 21.30 7.40
CA GLU A 80 13.18 21.28 6.54
C GLU A 80 13.05 20.25 5.42
N GLN A 81 12.47 19.07 5.71
CA GLN A 81 12.17 18.06 4.71
C GLN A 81 11.04 18.50 3.77
N LEU A 82 9.99 19.10 4.31
CA LEU A 82 8.89 19.67 3.52
C LEU A 82 9.36 20.78 2.58
N SER A 83 10.38 21.55 2.98
CA SER A 83 10.98 22.60 2.17
C SER A 83 11.76 22.07 0.95
N GLN A 84 12.19 20.80 0.98
CA GLN A 84 12.79 20.14 -0.18
C GLN A 84 11.76 19.66 -1.20
N VAL A 85 10.50 19.54 -0.80
CA VAL A 85 9.40 19.16 -1.68
C VAL A 85 9.08 20.34 -2.61
N PRO A 86 9.01 20.13 -3.93
CA PRO A 86 8.59 21.18 -4.86
C PRO A 86 7.22 21.75 -4.46
N THR A 87 7.10 23.08 -4.38
CA THR A 87 5.90 23.79 -3.90
C THR A 87 4.63 23.36 -4.64
N ILE A 88 4.72 23.11 -5.95
CA ILE A 88 3.60 22.64 -6.78
C ILE A 88 3.06 21.29 -6.26
N MET A 89 3.95 20.38 -5.87
CA MET A 89 3.58 19.07 -5.33
C MET A 89 3.06 19.15 -3.91
N LEU A 90 3.64 20.01 -3.07
CA LEU A 90 3.17 20.24 -1.72
C LEU A 90 1.74 20.79 -1.69
N ASN A 91 1.45 21.78 -2.55
CA ASN A 91 0.09 22.29 -2.72
C ASN A 91 -0.88 21.20 -3.18
N TRP A 92 -0.46 20.39 -4.16
CA TRP A 92 -1.29 19.29 -4.65
C TRP A 92 -1.55 18.22 -3.58
N LEU A 93 -0.54 17.90 -2.76
CA LEU A 93 -0.70 17.02 -1.61
C LEU A 93 -1.77 17.53 -0.65
N ASN A 94 -1.74 18.83 -0.33
CA ASN A 94 -2.75 19.45 0.54
C ASN A 94 -4.16 19.35 -0.06
N GLU A 95 -4.32 19.65 -1.36
CA GLU A 95 -5.60 19.50 -2.06
C GLU A 95 -6.14 18.06 -1.97
N VAL A 96 -5.27 17.05 -2.14
CA VAL A 96 -5.65 15.64 -2.06
C VAL A 96 -6.02 15.27 -0.62
N LYS A 97 -5.26 15.70 0.38
CA LYS A 97 -5.56 15.46 1.80
C LYS A 97 -6.90 16.06 2.21
N GLU A 98 -7.25 17.25 1.71
CA GLU A 98 -8.57 17.84 1.97
C GLU A 98 -9.71 17.05 1.31
N LYS A 99 -9.50 16.54 0.09
CA LYS A 99 -10.50 15.70 -0.60
C LYS A 99 -10.73 14.36 0.12
N ILE A 100 -9.70 13.78 0.72
CA ILE A 100 -9.81 12.50 1.44
C ILE A 100 -10.49 12.69 2.80
N LYS A 101 -10.34 13.85 3.44
CA LYS A 101 -10.98 14.17 4.72
C LYS A 101 -12.48 14.47 4.62
N LYS A 102 -12.97 14.78 3.42
CA LYS A 102 -14.35 15.20 3.15
C LYS A 102 -15.23 14.02 2.74
#